data_AF-A0A1X7TWU8-F1
#
_entry.id   AF-A0A1X7TWU8-F1
#
_cell.length_a   1.000
_cell.length_b   1.000
_cell.length_c   1.000
_cell.angle_alpha   90.00
_cell.angle_beta   90.00
_cell.angle_gamma   90.00
#
_symmetry.space_group_name_H-M   'P 1'
#
loop_
_entity.id
_entity.type
_entity.pdbx_description
1 polymer ?
#
loop_
_entity_poly.entity_id
_entity_poly.type
_entity_poly.pdbx_seq_one_letter_code
_entity_poly.pdbx_strand_id
1 'polypeptide(L)'
;MCFKIVEVQRVTDDETTAVPLQKKLLDNGRHHSLKTILKSRERLGWTFRDNDPKHSCRRAVLWLENINWWKTPPESPDINPIENLWHETNQEVIKGIFKHWDTVTIDKCQKYIKHLRKVVPKIIKANSGPTGY
;
A
#
# COMPACT_ATOMS: atom_id res chain seq x y z
N MET A 1 15.19 -2.74 12.32
CA MET A 1 15.16 -1.31 11.97
C MET A 1 14.05 -0.93 11.00
N CYS A 2 13.85 -1.57 9.83
CA CYS A 2 12.96 -1.04 8.79
C CYS A 2 11.44 -1.41 8.84
N PHE A 3 10.98 -2.28 9.75
CA PHE A 3 9.55 -2.41 10.13
C PHE A 3 9.17 -1.30 11.09
N LYS A 4 10.06 -0.97 12.05
CA LYS A 4 9.95 0.27 12.81
C LYS A 4 9.98 1.44 11.84
N ILE A 5 10.88 1.50 10.86
CA ILE A 5 10.85 2.60 9.87
C ILE A 5 9.57 2.59 9.05
N VAL A 6 9.04 1.46 8.59
CA VAL A 6 7.81 1.40 7.80
C VAL A 6 6.57 1.74 8.62
N GLU A 7 6.41 1.18 9.82
CA GLU A 7 5.30 1.51 10.70
C GLU A 7 5.42 2.93 11.23
N VAL A 8 6.62 3.39 11.58
CA VAL A 8 6.87 4.79 11.97
C VAL A 8 6.62 5.70 10.79
N GLN A 9 7.13 5.41 9.60
CA GLN A 9 6.88 6.21 8.39
C GLN A 9 5.38 6.24 8.10
N ARG A 10 4.67 5.12 8.23
CA ARG A 10 3.21 5.06 8.07
C ARG A 10 2.50 5.93 9.09
N VAL A 11 2.87 5.85 10.37
CA VAL A 11 2.28 6.66 11.44
C VAL A 11 2.60 8.14 11.23
N THR A 12 3.85 8.47 10.92
CA THR A 12 4.30 9.84 10.63
C THR A 12 3.61 10.39 9.39
N ASP A 13 3.43 9.59 8.33
CA ASP A 13 2.73 10.01 7.12
C ASP A 13 1.22 10.17 7.37
N ASP A 14 0.58 9.30 8.15
CA ASP A 14 -0.82 9.48 8.55
C ASP A 14 -1.01 10.75 9.40
N GLU A 15 -0.13 11.00 10.36
CA GLU A 15 -0.15 12.22 11.18
C GLU A 15 0.07 13.46 10.31
N THR A 16 1.05 13.43 9.41
CA THR A 16 1.41 14.55 8.52
C THR A 16 0.35 14.83 7.48
N THR A 17 -0.37 13.81 6.99
CA THR A 17 -1.41 13.98 5.97
C THR A 17 -2.81 14.25 6.57
N ALA A 18 -3.08 13.78 7.79
CA ALA A 18 -4.36 14.00 8.46
C ALA A 18 -4.60 15.47 8.84
N VAL A 19 -3.55 16.24 9.18
CA VAL A 19 -3.67 17.65 9.54
C VAL A 19 -4.07 18.53 8.33
N PRO A 20 -3.38 18.48 7.17
CA PRO A 20 -3.84 19.14 5.95
C PRO A 20 -5.24 18.71 5.52
N LEU A 21 -5.57 17.42 5.66
CA LEU A 21 -6.90 16.90 5.36
C LEU A 21 -7.97 17.50 6.28
N GLN A 22 -7.69 17.61 7.58
CA GLN A 22 -8.59 18.23 8.55
C GLN A 22 -8.87 19.69 8.17
N LYS A 23 -7.83 20.45 7.80
CA LYS A 23 -7.98 21.83 7.32
C LYS A 23 -8.87 21.91 6.09
N LYS A 24 -8.62 21.06 5.07
CA LYS A 24 -9.48 21.00 3.88
C LYS A 24 -10.93 20.64 4.19
N LEU A 25 -11.15 19.72 5.12
CA LEU A 25 -12.51 19.36 5.54
C LEU A 25 -13.19 20.54 6.23
N LEU A 26 -12.47 21.26 7.09
CA LEU A 26 -12.95 22.47 7.74
C LEU A 26 -13.30 23.57 6.72
N ASP A 27 -12.44 23.83 5.75
CA ASP A 27 -12.65 24.81 4.68
C ASP A 27 -13.89 24.47 3.83
N ASN A 28 -14.27 23.19 3.76
CA ASN A 28 -15.48 22.70 3.09
C ASN A 28 -16.70 22.56 4.04
N GLY A 29 -16.67 23.19 5.22
CA GLY A 29 -17.77 23.16 6.20
C GLY A 29 -17.96 21.83 6.93
N ARG A 30 -16.99 20.90 6.83
CA ARG A 30 -17.03 19.58 7.47
C ARG A 30 -16.16 19.55 8.71
N HIS A 31 -16.77 19.82 9.86
CA HIS A 31 -16.07 19.82 11.14
C HIS A 31 -15.83 18.39 11.65
N HIS A 32 -14.59 17.93 11.57
CA HIS A 32 -14.16 16.64 12.14
C HIS A 32 -12.94 16.83 13.03
N SER A 33 -12.89 16.09 14.14
CA SER A 33 -11.70 16.04 14.98
C SER A 33 -10.59 15.25 14.27
N LEU A 34 -9.32 15.60 14.53
CA LEU A 34 -8.17 14.87 14.02
C LEU A 34 -8.23 13.39 14.42
N LYS A 35 -8.71 13.10 15.64
CA LYS A 35 -8.93 11.74 16.14
C LYS A 35 -9.92 10.96 15.28
N THR A 36 -11.02 11.59 14.84
CA THR A 36 -12.01 10.97 13.94
C THR A 36 -11.41 10.66 12.58
N ILE A 37 -10.57 11.56 12.05
CA ILE A 37 -9.90 11.38 10.76
C ILE A 37 -8.91 10.22 10.83
N LEU A 38 -8.03 10.21 11.84
CA LEU A 38 -7.04 9.14 12.04
C LEU A 38 -7.71 7.76 12.20
N LYS A 39 -8.77 7.66 13.02
CA LYS A 39 -9.54 6.41 13.17
C LYS A 39 -10.17 5.94 11.87
N SER A 40 -10.65 6.87 11.03
CA SER A 40 -11.21 6.53 9.73
C SER A 40 -10.14 6.00 8.77
N ARG A 41 -8.96 6.62 8.78
CA ARG A 41 -7.80 6.22 7.97
C ARG A 41 -7.25 4.86 8.37
N GLU A 42 -7.18 4.57 9.67
CA GLU A 42 -6.84 3.24 10.17
C GLU A 42 -7.81 2.16 9.65
N ARG A 43 -9.12 2.45 9.67
CA ARG A 43 -10.15 1.51 9.20
C ARG A 43 -10.11 1.29 7.68
N LEU A 44 -9.87 2.34 6.91
CA LEU A 44 -9.81 2.27 5.44
C LEU A 44 -8.53 1.59 4.95
N GLY A 45 -7.48 1.57 5.77
CA GLY A 45 -6.21 0.96 5.43
C GLY A 45 -5.37 1.80 4.47
N TRP A 46 -4.32 1.18 3.94
CA TRP A 46 -3.33 1.83 3.10
C TRP A 46 -3.29 1.19 1.71
N THR A 47 -3.22 2.04 0.68
CA THR A 47 -3.06 1.63 -0.71
C THR A 47 -1.59 1.39 -0.99
N PHE A 48 -1.28 0.25 -1.61
CA PHE A 48 0.07 -0.09 -2.04
C PHE A 48 0.20 0.11 -3.55
N ARG A 49 1.29 0.71 -4.02
CA ARG A 49 1.63 0.86 -5.45
C ARG A 49 3.13 0.87 -5.67
N ASP A 50 3.55 0.59 -6.90
CA ASP A 50 4.93 0.77 -7.34
C ASP A 50 5.28 2.25 -7.61
N ASN A 51 6.56 2.50 -7.92
CA ASN A 51 7.11 3.81 -8.21
C ASN A 51 7.15 4.15 -9.72
N ASP A 52 6.28 3.55 -10.55
CA ASP A 52 6.23 3.88 -11.98
C ASP A 52 5.93 5.39 -12.17
N PRO A 53 6.66 6.12 -13.05
CA PRO A 53 6.44 7.55 -13.31
C PRO A 53 4.99 7.94 -13.62
N LYS A 54 4.16 7.05 -14.17
CA LYS A 54 2.73 7.33 -14.41
C LYS A 54 1.97 7.62 -13.11
N HIS A 55 2.43 7.07 -11.98
CA HIS A 55 1.84 7.27 -10.66
C HIS A 55 2.29 8.57 -9.97
N SER A 56 3.36 9.21 -10.44
CA SER A 56 3.82 10.51 -9.96
C SER A 56 3.38 11.68 -10.85
N CYS A 57 2.70 11.40 -11.97
CA CYS A 57 2.15 12.46 -12.81
C CYS A 57 1.13 13.31 -12.03
N ARG A 58 1.05 14.61 -12.36
CA ARG A 58 0.19 15.58 -11.66
C ARG A 58 -1.26 15.10 -11.52
N ARG A 59 -1.82 14.49 -12.57
CA ARG A 59 -3.19 13.97 -12.54
C ARG A 59 -3.36 12.83 -11.54
N ALA A 60 -2.42 11.88 -11.50
CA ALA A 60 -2.46 10.77 -10.56
C ALA A 60 -2.34 11.27 -9.12
N VAL A 61 -1.37 12.15 -8.84
CA VAL A 61 -1.17 12.72 -7.50
C VAL A 61 -2.40 13.48 -7.01
N LEU A 62 -3.03 14.29 -7.86
CA LEU A 62 -4.26 15.01 -7.51
C LEU A 62 -5.42 14.07 -7.19
N TRP A 63 -5.59 12.99 -7.95
CA TRP A 63 -6.64 12.00 -7.68
C TRP A 63 -6.43 11.29 -6.33
N LEU A 64 -5.18 11.13 -5.91
CA LEU A 64 -4.79 10.39 -4.72
C LEU A 64 -4.65 11.24 -3.46
N GLU A 65 -4.83 12.55 -3.57
CA GLU A 65 -4.48 13.49 -2.51
C GLU A 65 -5.17 13.19 -1.17
N ASN A 66 -6.31 12.48 -1.19
CA ASN A 66 -7.07 12.10 0.00
C ASN A 66 -6.98 10.60 0.35
N ILE A 67 -6.24 9.81 -0.44
CA ILE A 67 -6.06 8.37 -0.24
C ILE A 67 -4.80 8.12 0.58
N ASN A 68 -4.88 7.24 1.57
CA ASN A 68 -3.70 6.72 2.23
C ASN A 68 -2.94 5.81 1.27
N TRP A 69 -1.70 6.16 0.93
CA TRP A 69 -0.87 5.35 0.07
C TRP A 69 0.58 5.29 0.56
N TRP A 70 1.21 4.15 0.36
CA TRP A 70 2.54 3.87 0.89
C TRP A 70 3.62 4.16 -0.16
N LYS A 71 4.61 5.00 0.20
CA LYS A 71 5.86 5.16 -0.55
C LYS A 71 6.75 3.93 -0.41
N THR A 72 6.92 3.18 -1.49
CA THR A 72 7.80 2.02 -1.55
C THR A 72 9.20 2.43 -2.00
N PRO A 73 10.26 1.66 -1.70
CA PRO A 73 11.53 1.82 -2.39
C PRO A 73 11.41 1.40 -3.86
N PRO A 74 12.23 1.97 -4.76
CA PRO A 74 12.36 1.46 -6.14
C PRO A 74 12.77 -0.01 -6.16
N GLU A 75 12.44 -0.71 -7.25
CA GLU A 75 12.90 -2.09 -7.51
C GLU A 75 12.64 -3.08 -6.37
N SER A 76 11.52 -2.92 -5.66
CA SER A 76 11.15 -3.78 -4.53
C SER A 76 9.90 -4.60 -4.85
N PRO A 77 9.95 -5.57 -5.79
CA PRO A 77 8.81 -6.43 -6.08
C PRO A 77 8.41 -7.30 -4.89
N ASP A 78 9.35 -7.62 -4.00
CA ASP A 78 9.19 -8.49 -2.81
C ASP A 78 8.09 -7.96 -1.85
N ILE A 79 7.84 -6.65 -1.86
CA ILE A 79 6.85 -6.00 -1.00
C ILE A 79 5.51 -5.77 -1.69
N ASN A 80 5.41 -6.01 -2.99
CA ASN A 80 4.19 -5.82 -3.76
C ASN A 80 3.36 -7.12 -3.78
N PRO A 81 2.26 -7.23 -3.02
CA PRO A 81 1.53 -8.49 -2.88
C PRO A 81 0.97 -9.03 -4.20
N ILE A 82 0.74 -8.17 -5.20
CA ILE A 82 0.23 -8.59 -6.51
C ILE A 82 1.25 -9.43 -7.29
N GLU A 83 2.55 -9.26 -7.03
CA GLU A 83 3.60 -10.07 -7.67
C GLU A 83 3.46 -11.55 -7.27
N ASN A 84 3.05 -11.82 -6.03
CA ASN A 84 2.74 -13.18 -5.58
C ASN A 84 1.54 -13.78 -6.32
N LEU A 85 0.56 -12.94 -6.70
CA LEU A 85 -0.60 -13.39 -7.47
C LEU A 85 -0.22 -13.68 -8.93
N TRP A 86 0.62 -12.83 -9.52
CA TRP A 86 1.11 -13.03 -10.89
C TRP A 86 1.93 -14.31 -11.04
N HIS A 87 2.74 -14.66 -10.03
CA HIS A 87 3.48 -15.94 -10.01
C HIS A 87 2.58 -17.18 -10.09
N GLU A 88 1.31 -17.09 -9.68
CA GLU A 88 0.36 -18.19 -9.76
C GLU A 88 -0.41 -18.27 -11.10
N THR A 89 -0.20 -17.32 -12.02
CA THR A 89 -0.92 -17.24 -13.29
C THR A 89 -0.10 -17.88 -14.43
N ASN A 90 -0.62 -18.95 -15.05
CA ASN A 90 0.01 -19.66 -16.18
C ASN A 90 -0.46 -19.17 -17.56
N GLN A 91 0.40 -19.36 -18.58
CA GLN A 91 0.33 -18.77 -19.91
C GLN A 91 -0.76 -19.38 -20.84
N GLU A 92 -1.94 -18.77 -20.83
CA GLU A 92 -2.66 -18.27 -22.01
C GLU A 92 -3.24 -16.93 -21.57
N VAL A 93 -2.44 -15.87 -21.65
CA VAL A 93 -2.47 -14.71 -20.74
C VAL A 93 -3.88 -14.23 -20.41
N ILE A 94 -4.77 -14.01 -21.38
CA ILE A 94 -6.10 -13.48 -21.10
C ILE A 94 -7.04 -14.53 -20.46
N LYS A 95 -7.13 -15.74 -21.03
CA LYS A 95 -8.00 -16.79 -20.48
C LYS A 95 -7.49 -17.30 -19.14
N GLY A 96 -6.17 -17.39 -19.00
CA GLY A 96 -5.48 -17.73 -17.77
C GLY A 96 -5.74 -16.69 -16.69
N ILE A 97 -5.71 -15.39 -17.02
CA ILE A 97 -6.06 -14.30 -16.09
C ILE A 97 -7.50 -14.46 -15.60
N PHE A 98 -8.48 -14.56 -16.50
CA PHE A 98 -9.89 -14.69 -16.07
C PHE A 98 -10.12 -15.94 -15.22
N LYS A 99 -9.62 -17.09 -15.68
CA LYS A 99 -9.73 -18.35 -14.93
C LYS A 99 -9.02 -18.28 -13.58
N HIS A 100 -7.87 -17.61 -13.49
CA HIS A 100 -7.15 -17.45 -12.24
C HIS A 100 -7.91 -16.54 -11.27
N TRP A 101 -8.45 -15.40 -11.74
CA TRP A 101 -9.27 -14.48 -10.95
C TRP A 101 -10.49 -15.16 -10.34
N ASP A 102 -11.13 -16.09 -11.06
CA ASP A 102 -12.24 -16.89 -10.52
C ASP A 102 -11.82 -17.78 -9.33
N THR A 103 -10.51 -18.04 -9.16
CA THR A 103 -9.98 -18.81 -8.02
C THR A 103 -9.45 -17.94 -6.87
N VAL A 104 -9.46 -16.61 -7.02
CA VAL A 104 -8.94 -15.69 -6.00
C VAL A 104 -9.99 -15.52 -4.91
N THR A 105 -9.70 -16.05 -3.73
CA THR A 105 -10.57 -15.95 -2.56
C THR A 105 -10.06 -14.87 -1.59
N ILE A 106 -10.95 -14.41 -0.69
CA ILE A 106 -10.58 -13.51 0.41
C ILE A 106 -9.43 -14.11 1.24
N ASP A 107 -9.45 -15.42 1.48
CA ASP A 107 -8.41 -16.12 2.25
C ASP A 107 -7.05 -16.09 1.56
N LYS A 108 -7.01 -16.23 0.22
CA LYS A 108 -5.77 -16.05 -0.56
C LYS A 108 -5.24 -14.63 -0.42
N CYS A 109 -6.10 -13.62 -0.60
CA CYS A 109 -5.72 -12.22 -0.42
C CYS A 109 -5.18 -11.95 0.99
N GLN A 110 -5.87 -12.43 2.04
CA GLN A 110 -5.42 -12.30 3.41
C GLN A 110 -4.09 -13.02 3.66
N LYS A 111 -3.87 -14.19 3.06
CA LYS A 111 -2.60 -14.94 3.15
C LYS A 111 -1.45 -14.11 2.57
N TYR A 112 -1.59 -13.52 1.39
CA TYR A 112 -0.53 -12.70 0.78
C TYR A 112 -0.31 -11.38 1.53
N ILE A 113 -1.36 -10.74 2.03
CA ILE A 113 -1.22 -9.55 2.89
C ILE A 113 -0.48 -9.91 4.19
N LYS A 114 -0.82 -11.04 4.82
CA LYS A 114 -0.11 -11.54 6.01
C LYS A 114 1.34 -11.91 5.70
N HIS A 115 1.67 -12.33 4.48
CA HIS A 115 3.04 -12.63 4.06
C HIS A 115 3.97 -11.42 4.18
N LEU A 116 3.46 -10.19 4.03
CA LEU A 116 4.25 -8.97 4.26
C LEU A 116 4.87 -8.94 5.67
N ARG A 117 4.18 -9.48 6.68
CA ARG A 117 4.72 -9.60 8.05
C ARG A 117 5.96 -10.49 8.13
N LYS A 118 6.16 -11.38 7.15
CA LYS A 118 7.30 -12.30 7.05
C LYS A 118 8.43 -11.76 6.16
N VAL A 119 8.11 -11.06 5.06
CA VAL A 119 9.11 -10.57 4.09
C VAL A 119 9.76 -9.28 4.57
N VAL A 120 8.95 -8.33 5.04
CA VAL A 120 9.45 -7.02 5.47
C VAL A 120 10.55 -7.13 6.53
N PRO A 121 10.52 -7.99 7.57
CA PRO A 121 11.64 -8.11 8.51
C PRO A 121 12.95 -8.57 7.86
N LYS A 122 12.86 -9.33 6.78
CA LYS A 122 14.05 -9.79 6.05
C LYS A 122 14.63 -8.68 5.19
N ILE A 123 13.80 -7.85 4.56
CA ILE A 123 14.25 -6.66 3.81
C ILE A 123 15.02 -5.72 4.73
N ILE A 124 14.52 -5.53 5.96
CA ILE A 124 15.25 -4.78 6.99
C ILE A 124 16.65 -5.34 7.20
N LYS A 125 16.74 -6.66 7.41
CA LYS A 125 17.98 -7.34 7.74
C LYS A 125 18.96 -7.29 6.56
N ALA A 126 18.42 -7.28 5.34
CA ALA A 126 19.16 -7.11 4.10
C ALA A 126 19.49 -5.65 3.77
N ASN A 127 19.18 -4.69 4.66
CA ASN A 127 19.37 -3.26 4.42
C ASN A 127 18.75 -2.77 3.09
N SER A 128 17.50 -3.17 2.84
CA SER A 128 16.77 -2.95 1.58
C SER A 128 17.30 -3.73 0.37
N GLY A 129 18.19 -4.69 0.58
CA GLY A 129 18.62 -5.65 -0.44
C GLY A 129 17.62 -6.80 -0.67
N PRO A 130 17.83 -7.60 -1.73
CA PRO A 130 16.94 -8.69 -2.13
C PRO A 130 16.80 -9.76 -1.03
N THR A 131 15.58 -10.27 -0.84
CA THR A 131 15.31 -11.27 0.22
C THR A 131 15.24 -12.71 -0.26
N GLY A 132 15.24 -12.95 -1.57
CA GLY A 132 15.12 -14.27 -2.18
C GLY A 132 13.72 -14.87 -2.06
N TYR A 133 12.70 -14.03 -1.83
CA TYR A 133 11.30 -14.36 -2.03
C TYR A 133 10.84 -13.96 -3.43
#